data_AF-A0A946X232-F1
#
_entry.id   AF-A0A946X232-F1
#
_cell.length_a   1.000
_cell.length_b   1.000
_cell.length_c   1.000
_cell.angle_alpha   90.00
_cell.angle_beta   90.00
_cell.angle_gamma   90.00
#
_symmetry.space_group_name_H-M   'P 1'
#
loop_
_entity.id
_entity.type
_entity.pdbx_description
1 polymer ?
#
loop_
_entity_poly.entity_id
_entity_poly.type
_entity_poly.pdbx_seq_one_letter_code
_entity_poly.pdbx_strand_id
1 'polypeptide(L)'
;MYRRAVISLGMAVAVSLTASAGVKGLEIYDTGNVLVGANFNDGPGSSDMTLIMRLQSSAGIYADEGDAVTYIVDEQPASGWTKVNYDDSGWETGNSGVGFADGDDNVDVGSGKLFIVTRYVVNIPGAGTITNLELLADYDDQMAAWLNGELIVASAGVADMVTAGSEPAWDITSGGAPNHGSSEMAAGSPNEARWSDGGIETTNITFSYGGAVAVEARGKLTTAWAALKTR
;
A
#
# COMPACT_ATOMS: atom_id res chain seq x y z
N MET A 1 7.40 -66.73 -30.51
CA MET A 1 7.99 -65.38 -30.34
C MET A 1 7.06 -64.54 -29.48
N TYR A 2 7.51 -64.03 -28.34
CA TYR A 2 6.72 -63.07 -27.54
C TYR A 2 7.18 -61.64 -27.86
N ARG A 3 6.26 -60.78 -28.31
CA ARG A 3 6.48 -59.33 -28.35
C ARG A 3 6.07 -58.74 -27.01
N ARG A 4 6.98 -58.02 -26.34
CA ARG A 4 6.64 -57.16 -25.20
C ARG A 4 6.03 -55.86 -25.75
N ALA A 5 4.81 -55.54 -25.33
CA ALA A 5 4.27 -54.19 -25.47
C ALA A 5 4.66 -53.38 -24.22
N VAL A 6 5.21 -52.19 -24.42
CA VAL A 6 5.45 -51.22 -23.34
C VAL A 6 4.30 -50.23 -23.37
N ILE A 7 3.52 -50.15 -22.29
CA ILE A 7 2.46 -49.15 -22.13
C ILE A 7 3.06 -47.99 -21.34
N SER A 8 3.40 -46.91 -22.04
CA SER A 8 3.84 -45.65 -21.45
C SER A 8 2.64 -44.90 -20.87
N LEU A 9 2.53 -44.84 -19.54
CA LEU A 9 1.46 -44.12 -18.86
C LEU A 9 1.78 -42.61 -18.84
N GLY A 10 1.16 -41.85 -19.74
CA GLY A 10 1.30 -40.40 -19.79
C GLY A 10 0.58 -39.73 -18.62
N MET A 11 1.32 -39.13 -17.70
CA MET A 11 0.75 -38.42 -16.54
C MET A 11 0.30 -37.02 -16.96
N ALA A 12 -1.00 -36.86 -17.23
CA ALA A 12 -1.59 -35.58 -17.61
C ALA A 12 -1.70 -34.64 -16.40
N VAL A 13 -0.86 -33.60 -16.35
CA VAL A 13 -0.97 -32.52 -15.36
C VAL A 13 -2.11 -31.60 -15.77
N ALA A 14 -3.23 -31.66 -15.06
CA ALA A 14 -4.38 -30.79 -15.27
C ALA A 14 -4.13 -29.42 -14.61
N VAL A 15 -3.60 -28.46 -15.38
CA VAL A 15 -3.52 -27.06 -14.94
C VAL A 15 -4.90 -26.41 -15.12
N SER A 16 -5.65 -26.30 -14.02
CA SER A 16 -6.96 -25.65 -13.98
C SER A 16 -6.84 -24.13 -13.93
N LEU A 17 -6.77 -23.47 -15.10
CA LEU A 17 -6.93 -22.02 -15.19
C LEU A 17 -8.41 -21.64 -14.98
N THR A 18 -8.78 -21.27 -13.76
CA THR A 18 -10.04 -20.58 -13.48
C THR A 18 -9.91 -19.10 -13.79
N ALA A 19 -10.13 -18.72 -15.05
CA ALA A 19 -10.26 -17.31 -15.44
C ALA A 19 -11.61 -16.76 -14.91
N SER A 20 -11.58 -15.99 -13.83
CA SER A 20 -12.76 -15.31 -13.29
C SER A 20 -13.07 -14.04 -14.08
N ALA A 21 -14.11 -14.08 -14.91
CA ALA A 21 -14.69 -12.87 -15.46
C ALA A 21 -15.44 -12.10 -14.35
N GLY A 22 -14.85 -11.02 -13.83
CA GLY A 22 -15.55 -10.14 -12.88
C GLY A 22 -14.71 -9.34 -11.88
N VAL A 23 -13.43 -9.67 -11.69
CA VAL A 23 -12.51 -8.84 -10.87
C VAL A 23 -11.59 -8.05 -11.79
N LYS A 24 -11.59 -6.72 -11.64
CA LYS A 24 -10.57 -5.88 -12.26
C LYS A 24 -9.32 -6.00 -11.40
N GLY A 25 -8.27 -6.64 -11.91
CA GLY A 25 -7.00 -6.69 -11.20
C GLY A 25 -6.36 -5.30 -11.07
N LEU A 26 -5.39 -5.15 -10.17
CA LEU A 26 -4.66 -3.91 -9.96
C LEU A 26 -4.14 -3.32 -11.28
N GLU A 27 -4.52 -2.08 -11.55
CA GLU A 27 -3.99 -1.26 -12.63
C GLU A 27 -3.10 -0.15 -12.05
N ILE A 28 -1.93 0.05 -12.64
CA ILE A 28 -1.06 1.20 -12.42
C ILE A 28 -1.03 2.11 -13.64
N TYR A 29 -0.71 3.37 -13.41
CA TYR A 29 -0.80 4.44 -14.40
C TYR A 29 0.45 5.32 -14.37
N ASP A 30 0.73 6.08 -15.43
CA ASP A 30 1.93 6.94 -15.45
C ASP A 30 1.89 8.04 -14.38
N THR A 31 0.69 8.54 -14.05
CA THR A 31 0.49 9.61 -13.06
C THR A 31 -0.78 9.43 -12.21
N GLY A 32 -0.74 9.99 -11.00
CA GLY A 32 -1.89 10.10 -10.11
C GLY A 32 -2.32 8.78 -9.46
N ASN A 33 -1.43 7.80 -9.33
CA ASN A 33 -1.69 6.62 -8.50
C ASN A 33 -1.80 7.06 -7.02
N VAL A 34 -2.46 6.26 -6.19
CA VAL A 34 -2.53 6.47 -4.75
C VAL A 34 -2.09 5.19 -4.04
N LEU A 35 -0.95 5.25 -3.36
CA LEU A 35 -0.53 4.26 -2.38
C LEU A 35 -1.11 4.68 -1.03
N VAL A 36 -1.70 3.75 -0.29
CA VAL A 36 -2.18 3.99 1.07
C VAL A 36 -1.62 2.93 2.00
N GLY A 37 -0.95 3.35 3.06
CA GLY A 37 -0.59 2.49 4.18
C GLY A 37 -1.54 2.76 5.34
N ALA A 38 -1.96 1.72 6.04
CA ALA A 38 -2.58 1.81 7.35
C ALA A 38 -1.75 1.00 8.35
N ASN A 39 -1.44 1.61 9.47
CA ASN A 39 -0.62 1.08 10.56
C ASN A 39 -1.52 0.90 11.77
N PHE A 40 -1.39 -0.26 12.43
CA PHE A 40 -2.23 -0.70 13.54
C PHE A 40 -1.32 -1.10 14.70
N ASN A 41 -1.62 -0.62 15.89
CA ASN A 41 -0.87 -0.95 17.11
C ASN A 41 -1.18 -2.38 17.62
N ASP A 42 -0.32 -3.00 18.43
CA ASP A 42 -0.62 -4.28 19.11
C ASP A 42 -1.76 -4.14 20.14
N GLY A 43 -1.97 -2.93 20.67
CA GLY A 43 -3.11 -2.61 21.52
C GLY A 43 -2.91 -1.33 22.36
N PRO A 44 -3.77 -1.06 23.35
CA PRO A 44 -3.71 0.16 24.16
C PRO A 44 -2.50 0.30 25.12
N GLY A 45 -1.37 -0.36 24.84
CA GLY A 45 -0.22 -0.49 25.74
C GLY A 45 1.16 -0.56 25.09
N SER A 46 1.28 -0.52 23.76
CA SER A 46 2.58 -0.40 23.08
C SER A 46 3.27 0.93 23.40
N SER A 47 4.59 0.97 23.24
CA SER A 47 5.42 2.16 23.45
C SER A 47 5.54 3.03 22.19
N ASP A 48 5.28 2.46 21.02
CA ASP A 48 5.80 2.87 19.71
C ASP A 48 4.74 2.66 18.60
N MET A 49 4.88 3.31 17.44
CA MET A 49 4.28 2.92 16.14
C MET A 49 5.07 3.54 15.00
N THR A 50 5.40 2.75 13.96
CA THR A 50 6.01 3.23 12.71
C THR A 50 5.32 2.59 11.51
N LEU A 51 5.14 3.34 10.41
CA LEU A 51 5.02 2.75 9.07
C LEU A 51 5.73 3.60 8.02
N ILE A 52 6.85 3.08 7.54
CA ILE A 52 7.68 3.70 6.51
C ILE A 52 7.73 2.80 5.28
N MET A 53 7.34 3.35 4.14
CA MET A 53 7.12 2.59 2.90
C MET A 53 7.94 3.15 1.74
N ARG A 54 8.52 2.24 0.94
CA ARG A 54 9.15 2.54 -0.34
C ARG A 54 8.48 1.74 -1.46
N LEU A 55 7.94 2.42 -2.47
CA LEU A 55 7.41 1.80 -3.68
C LEU A 55 8.43 1.95 -4.81
N GLN A 56 8.92 0.83 -5.37
CA GLN A 56 9.99 0.84 -6.36
C GLN A 56 9.77 -0.15 -7.51
N SER A 57 10.55 0.01 -8.58
CA SER A 57 10.81 -1.02 -9.58
C SER A 57 12.28 -1.00 -10.00
N SER A 58 12.66 -1.91 -10.88
CA SER A 58 13.97 -1.88 -11.57
C SER A 58 14.25 -0.59 -12.38
N ALA A 59 13.25 0.27 -12.59
CA ALA A 59 13.39 1.57 -13.27
C ALA A 59 13.45 2.78 -12.32
N GLY A 60 13.21 2.62 -11.01
CA GLY A 60 13.30 3.71 -10.03
C GLY A 60 12.36 3.57 -8.84
N ILE A 61 12.47 4.53 -7.91
CA ILE A 61 11.59 4.70 -6.74
C ILE A 61 10.47 5.70 -7.08
N TYR A 62 9.28 5.50 -6.52
CA TYR A 62 8.05 6.26 -6.83
C TYR A 62 7.33 6.82 -5.60
N ALA A 63 7.59 6.25 -4.43
CA ALA A 63 7.21 6.74 -3.11
C ALA A 63 8.28 6.26 -2.11
N ASP A 64 8.61 7.06 -1.11
CA ASP A 64 9.73 6.78 -0.19
C ASP A 64 9.52 7.39 1.21
N GLU A 65 10.48 7.14 2.11
CA GLU A 65 10.62 7.88 3.36
C GLU A 65 10.89 9.38 3.10
N GLY A 66 10.23 10.26 3.85
CA GLY A 66 10.33 11.71 3.68
C GLY A 66 9.53 12.32 2.51
N ASP A 67 8.91 11.53 1.62
CA ASP A 67 7.99 12.06 0.60
C ASP A 67 6.76 12.76 1.20
N ALA A 68 6.14 13.68 0.46
CA ALA A 68 4.97 14.42 0.94
C ALA A 68 3.69 13.56 0.95
N VAL A 69 2.98 13.53 2.08
CA VAL A 69 1.81 12.68 2.33
C VAL A 69 0.65 13.43 3.00
N THR A 70 -0.55 12.89 2.88
CA THR A 70 -1.70 13.24 3.75
C THR A 70 -1.93 12.10 4.75
N TYR A 71 -2.32 12.42 5.99
CA TYR A 71 -2.54 11.41 7.02
C TYR A 71 -3.71 11.71 7.97
N ILE A 72 -4.19 10.67 8.65
CA ILE A 72 -5.18 10.75 9.74
C ILE A 72 -4.85 9.71 10.82
N VAL A 73 -5.28 9.98 12.05
CA VAL A 73 -4.94 9.21 13.25
C VAL A 73 -6.18 9.00 14.12
N ASP A 74 -6.39 7.77 14.60
CA ASP A 74 -7.49 7.33 15.49
C ASP A 74 -8.92 7.75 15.09
N GLU A 75 -9.15 8.07 13.81
CA GLU A 75 -10.46 8.37 13.24
C GLU A 75 -10.76 7.45 12.04
N GLN A 76 -11.98 6.92 11.99
CA GLN A 76 -12.46 6.09 10.88
C GLN A 76 -12.62 6.93 9.59
N PRO A 77 -11.86 6.65 8.51
CA PRO A 77 -12.02 7.38 7.27
C PRO A 77 -13.35 7.04 6.58
N ALA A 78 -13.89 8.01 5.84
CA ALA A 78 -15.05 7.78 4.98
C ALA A 78 -14.75 6.72 3.91
N SER A 79 -15.74 5.85 3.61
CA SER A 79 -15.51 4.70 2.73
C SER A 79 -15.11 5.09 1.31
N GLY A 80 -14.20 4.31 0.73
CA GLY A 80 -13.40 4.69 -0.43
C GLY A 80 -11.96 5.06 -0.09
N TRP A 81 -11.49 4.86 1.14
CA TRP A 81 -10.26 5.48 1.63
C TRP A 81 -8.95 4.96 1.03
N THR A 82 -9.01 3.85 0.32
CA THR A 82 -7.88 3.26 -0.40
C THR A 82 -7.79 3.72 -1.87
N LYS A 83 -8.80 4.45 -2.37
CA LYS A 83 -9.06 4.66 -3.80
C LYS A 83 -8.54 6.00 -4.32
N VAL A 84 -8.22 6.07 -5.61
CA VAL A 84 -7.61 7.26 -6.24
C VAL A 84 -8.51 8.50 -6.23
N ASN A 85 -9.82 8.35 -6.40
CA ASN A 85 -10.76 9.47 -6.55
C ASN A 85 -11.25 10.07 -5.21
N TYR A 86 -10.33 10.08 -4.24
CA TYR A 86 -10.46 10.47 -2.85
C TYR A 86 -10.78 11.98 -2.67
N ASP A 87 -10.95 12.37 -1.41
CA ASP A 87 -10.92 13.76 -0.96
C ASP A 87 -10.22 13.85 0.42
N ASP A 88 -8.93 14.20 0.43
CA ASP A 88 -8.07 14.40 1.62
C ASP A 88 -8.00 15.85 2.07
N SER A 89 -8.86 16.73 1.55
CA SER A 89 -8.83 18.15 1.92
C SER A 89 -9.15 18.45 3.39
N GLY A 90 -9.51 17.42 4.19
CA GLY A 90 -9.64 17.47 5.64
C GLY A 90 -8.70 16.51 6.40
N TRP A 91 -7.65 15.99 5.78
CA TRP A 91 -6.57 15.25 6.44
C TRP A 91 -5.39 16.18 6.75
N GLU A 92 -4.55 15.79 7.72
CA GLU A 92 -3.31 16.50 8.02
C GLU A 92 -2.27 16.25 6.93
N THR A 93 -1.29 17.15 6.79
CA THR A 93 -0.21 17.05 5.78
C THR A 93 1.14 16.88 6.46
N GLY A 94 1.97 15.97 5.94
CA GLY A 94 3.28 15.68 6.53
C GLY A 94 4.28 15.09 5.54
N ASN A 95 5.36 14.56 6.09
CA ASN A 95 6.38 13.79 5.39
C ASN A 95 6.26 12.31 5.79
N SER A 96 6.53 11.40 4.86
CA SER A 96 6.48 9.94 5.03
C SER A 96 7.41 9.46 6.15
N GLY A 97 6.94 8.54 6.99
CA GLY A 97 7.38 8.40 8.39
C GLY A 97 6.45 9.19 9.29
N VAL A 98 5.29 8.57 9.60
CA VAL A 98 4.24 9.12 10.45
C VAL A 98 3.88 8.07 11.50
N GLY A 99 4.11 8.39 12.77
CA GLY A 99 4.13 7.43 13.86
C GLY A 99 4.48 8.09 15.20
N PHE A 100 5.02 7.35 16.17
CA PHE A 100 5.48 7.91 17.44
C PHE A 100 6.51 7.03 18.18
N ALA A 101 7.32 7.70 19.02
CA ALA A 101 8.39 7.18 19.87
C ALA A 101 9.81 7.18 19.24
N ASP A 102 10.62 6.15 19.53
CA ASP A 102 11.97 5.79 19.03
C ASP A 102 12.89 6.90 18.47
N GLY A 103 12.50 7.56 17.37
CA GLY A 103 13.22 8.61 16.66
C GLY A 103 13.34 8.36 15.14
N ASP A 104 12.60 7.39 14.61
CA ASP A 104 12.65 6.90 13.24
C ASP A 104 11.65 7.59 12.29
N ASP A 105 10.65 8.29 12.83
CA ASP A 105 9.64 9.07 12.10
C ASP A 105 10.05 10.51 11.72
N ASN A 106 9.49 10.98 10.60
CA ASN A 106 9.50 12.39 10.23
C ASN A 106 8.36 13.20 10.88
N VAL A 107 7.29 12.54 11.35
CA VAL A 107 6.08 13.14 11.95
C VAL A 107 5.63 12.35 13.18
N ASP A 108 6.07 12.81 14.36
CA ASP A 108 5.57 12.35 15.67
C ASP A 108 4.11 12.82 15.87
N VAL A 109 3.17 11.87 15.94
CA VAL A 109 1.74 12.13 16.22
C VAL A 109 1.41 12.05 17.73
N GLY A 110 2.40 11.78 18.57
CA GLY A 110 2.31 11.58 20.01
C GLY A 110 1.81 10.19 20.39
N SER A 111 2.17 9.72 21.58
CA SER A 111 1.97 8.32 21.97
C SER A 111 0.52 7.87 22.17
N GLY A 112 0.34 6.54 22.16
CA GLY A 112 -0.91 5.86 22.52
C GLY A 112 -1.97 5.86 21.42
N LYS A 113 -1.55 5.83 20.15
CA LYS A 113 -2.47 5.63 19.02
C LYS A 113 -2.79 4.15 18.84
N LEU A 114 -3.91 3.87 18.18
CA LEU A 114 -4.22 2.54 17.68
C LEU A 114 -4.12 2.46 16.15
N PHE A 115 -4.30 3.59 15.46
CA PHE A 115 -4.48 3.61 14.01
C PHE A 115 -3.90 4.87 13.36
N ILE A 116 -3.05 4.69 12.35
CA ILE A 116 -2.53 5.76 11.49
C ILE A 116 -2.76 5.35 10.03
N VAL A 117 -3.26 6.26 9.20
CA VAL A 117 -3.40 6.03 7.74
C VAL A 117 -2.72 7.14 6.96
N THR A 118 -1.89 6.75 6.00
CA THR A 118 -1.05 7.65 5.20
C THR A 118 -1.35 7.45 3.71
N ARG A 119 -1.94 8.47 3.06
CA ARG A 119 -2.24 8.56 1.62
C ARG A 119 -1.06 9.25 0.91
N TYR A 120 -0.45 8.57 -0.06
CA TYR A 120 0.62 9.07 -0.94
C TYR A 120 0.06 9.32 -2.35
N VAL A 121 0.49 10.37 -3.04
CA VAL A 121 0.18 10.59 -4.47
C VAL A 121 1.41 10.25 -5.32
N VAL A 122 1.29 9.20 -6.13
CA VAL A 122 2.42 8.47 -6.72
C VAL A 122 2.41 8.55 -8.25
N ASN A 123 3.54 8.95 -8.83
CA ASN A 123 3.76 8.96 -10.28
C ASN A 123 4.74 7.84 -10.65
N ILE A 124 4.44 7.10 -11.72
CA ILE A 124 5.23 5.95 -12.18
C ILE A 124 5.55 6.18 -13.66
N PRO A 125 6.50 7.07 -14.01
CA PRO A 125 6.71 7.46 -15.40
C PRO A 125 7.16 6.27 -16.26
N GLY A 126 6.37 5.90 -17.27
CA GLY A 126 6.60 4.69 -18.06
C GLY A 126 6.03 3.42 -17.41
N ALA A 127 4.94 3.53 -16.66
CA ALA A 127 4.25 2.40 -16.02
C ALA A 127 3.87 1.28 -17.02
N GLY A 128 3.62 1.62 -18.29
CA GLY A 128 3.40 0.66 -19.38
C GLY A 128 4.66 -0.07 -19.86
N THR A 129 5.82 0.11 -19.22
CA THR A 129 7.11 -0.50 -19.60
C THR A 129 7.81 -1.24 -18.47
N ILE A 130 7.42 -1.03 -17.21
CA ILE A 130 8.00 -1.76 -16.07
C ILE A 130 7.42 -3.17 -15.97
N THR A 131 8.24 -4.12 -15.49
CA THR A 131 7.90 -5.56 -15.40
C THR A 131 7.95 -6.12 -13.98
N ASN A 132 8.41 -5.31 -13.01
CA ASN A 132 8.29 -5.55 -11.58
C ASN A 132 7.78 -4.28 -10.90
N LEU A 133 7.16 -4.42 -9.73
CA LEU A 133 6.82 -3.35 -8.81
C LEU A 133 6.83 -3.96 -7.41
N GLU A 134 7.48 -3.29 -6.48
CA GLU A 134 7.74 -3.80 -5.13
C GLU A 134 7.33 -2.73 -4.11
N LEU A 135 6.62 -3.15 -3.07
CA LEU A 135 6.50 -2.38 -1.83
C LEU A 135 7.50 -2.94 -0.83
N LEU A 136 8.41 -2.10 -0.35
CA LEU A 136 9.20 -2.34 0.84
C LEU A 136 8.53 -1.63 2.01
N ALA A 137 8.48 -2.26 3.17
CA ALA A 137 7.92 -1.68 4.39
C ALA A 137 8.79 -1.96 5.61
N ASP A 138 8.96 -0.93 6.42
CA ASP A 138 9.48 -0.94 7.78
C ASP A 138 8.33 -0.54 8.70
N TYR A 139 7.99 -1.34 9.73
CA TYR A 139 6.76 -1.13 10.48
C TYR A 139 6.74 -1.72 11.90
N ASP A 140 6.07 -1.00 12.80
CA ASP A 140 5.63 -1.45 14.12
C ASP A 140 4.22 -0.88 14.43
N ASP A 141 3.26 -1.62 14.95
CA ASP A 141 3.28 -3.06 15.22
C ASP A 141 2.83 -3.87 14.00
N GLN A 142 1.77 -3.43 13.31
CA GLN A 142 1.15 -4.14 12.19
C GLN A 142 0.74 -3.17 11.09
N MET A 143 0.57 -3.66 9.87
CA MET A 143 0.21 -2.82 8.73
C MET A 143 -0.66 -3.53 7.68
N ALA A 144 -1.31 -2.72 6.85
CA ALA A 144 -1.82 -3.15 5.56
C ALA A 144 -1.63 -2.02 4.53
N ALA A 145 -1.44 -2.37 3.27
CA ALA A 145 -1.23 -1.43 2.19
C ALA A 145 -2.12 -1.71 0.97
N TRP A 146 -2.54 -0.63 0.31
CA TRP A 146 -3.36 -0.64 -0.89
C TRP A 146 -2.72 0.22 -1.98
N LEU A 147 -2.86 -0.19 -3.24
CA LEU A 147 -2.52 0.64 -4.40
C LEU A 147 -3.76 0.83 -5.28
N ASN A 148 -4.11 2.09 -5.56
CA ASN A 148 -5.24 2.51 -6.38
C ASN A 148 -6.64 1.99 -5.96
N GLY A 149 -6.76 1.42 -4.76
CA GLY A 149 -7.98 0.83 -4.20
C GLY A 149 -7.86 -0.65 -3.85
N GLU A 150 -6.93 -1.36 -4.48
CA GLU A 150 -6.74 -2.81 -4.32
C GLU A 150 -5.74 -3.11 -3.19
N LEU A 151 -6.07 -4.07 -2.32
CA LEU A 151 -5.18 -4.53 -1.24
C LEU A 151 -3.96 -5.25 -1.82
N ILE A 152 -2.76 -4.80 -1.49
CA ILE A 152 -1.50 -5.40 -1.96
C ILE A 152 -0.80 -6.25 -0.89
N VAL A 153 -0.92 -5.89 0.39
CA VAL A 153 -0.41 -6.69 1.54
C VAL A 153 -1.17 -6.34 2.82
N ALA A 154 -1.24 -7.31 3.73
CA ALA A 154 -1.52 -7.10 5.15
C ALA A 154 -0.53 -7.97 5.94
N SER A 155 0.07 -7.42 7.00
CA SER A 155 1.06 -8.11 7.81
C SER A 155 0.45 -9.26 8.61
N ALA A 156 1.29 -10.19 9.06
CA ALA A 156 0.84 -11.47 9.61
C ALA A 156 -0.09 -11.37 10.84
N GLY A 157 0.00 -10.29 11.63
CA GLY A 157 -0.85 -10.05 12.80
C GLY A 157 -2.27 -9.58 12.48
N VAL A 158 -2.51 -8.99 11.29
CA VAL A 158 -3.82 -8.45 10.87
C VAL A 158 -4.37 -9.09 9.58
N ALA A 159 -3.67 -10.07 8.99
CA ALA A 159 -4.05 -10.72 7.73
C ALA A 159 -5.44 -11.40 7.75
N ASP A 160 -5.90 -11.91 8.89
CA ASP A 160 -7.27 -12.45 9.06
C ASP A 160 -8.33 -11.36 9.36
N MET A 161 -7.90 -10.13 9.66
CA MET A 161 -8.77 -8.99 10.00
C MET A 161 -9.02 -8.05 8.81
N VAL A 162 -8.01 -7.88 7.95
CA VAL A 162 -8.07 -7.01 6.76
C VAL A 162 -8.44 -7.84 5.52
N THR A 163 -9.45 -7.42 4.75
CA THR A 163 -9.84 -8.14 3.52
C THR A 163 -9.92 -7.22 2.32
N ALA A 164 -9.59 -7.74 1.13
CA ALA A 164 -9.67 -6.96 -0.12
C ALA A 164 -11.09 -6.48 -0.47
N GLY A 165 -12.14 -7.05 0.13
CA GLY A 165 -13.53 -6.67 -0.11
C GLY A 165 -14.05 -5.54 0.80
N SER A 166 -13.33 -5.20 1.87
CA SER A 166 -13.79 -4.22 2.87
C SER A 166 -12.62 -3.51 3.55
N GLU A 167 -12.62 -2.18 3.46
CA GLU A 167 -11.84 -1.29 4.31
C GLU A 167 -12.02 -1.66 5.80
N PRO A 168 -10.93 -1.88 6.58
CA PRO A 168 -11.03 -2.26 7.99
C PRO A 168 -11.56 -1.10 8.86
N ALA A 169 -12.00 -1.47 10.06
CA ALA A 169 -12.23 -0.49 11.13
C ALA A 169 -10.89 0.03 11.67
N TRP A 170 -10.86 1.26 12.18
CA TRP A 170 -9.69 1.84 12.83
C TRP A 170 -9.26 1.04 14.07
N ASP A 171 -10.22 0.46 14.80
CA ASP A 171 -10.02 -0.23 16.08
C ASP A 171 -9.90 -1.76 15.97
N ILE A 172 -9.53 -2.33 14.80
CA ILE A 172 -9.47 -3.79 14.63
C ILE A 172 -8.52 -4.50 15.63
N THR A 173 -7.41 -3.87 16.01
CA THR A 173 -6.44 -4.43 16.96
C THR A 173 -6.72 -4.08 18.42
N SER A 174 -7.85 -3.43 18.72
CA SER A 174 -8.27 -3.12 20.12
C SER A 174 -8.44 -4.36 21.02
N GLY A 175 -8.59 -5.55 20.43
CA GLY A 175 -8.59 -6.84 21.12
C GLY A 175 -7.21 -7.48 21.33
N GLY A 176 -6.14 -6.84 20.86
CA GLY A 176 -4.77 -7.37 20.81
C GLY A 176 -4.37 -7.86 19.41
N ALA A 177 -3.17 -7.52 18.97
CA ALA A 177 -2.45 -8.17 17.87
C ALA A 177 -1.06 -8.64 18.35
N PRO A 178 -0.27 -9.36 17.53
CA PRO A 178 1.15 -9.59 17.81
C PRO A 178 1.97 -8.31 17.55
N ASN A 179 2.94 -8.01 18.42
CA ASN A 179 3.99 -7.02 18.14
C ASN A 179 4.94 -7.51 17.03
N HIS A 180 5.49 -6.57 16.27
CA HIS A 180 6.56 -6.73 15.29
C HIS A 180 7.33 -5.40 15.19
N GLY A 181 8.64 -5.41 15.47
CA GLY A 181 9.49 -4.21 15.51
C GLY A 181 9.89 -3.63 14.16
N SER A 182 10.13 -2.32 14.12
CA SER A 182 10.79 -1.64 13.00
C SER A 182 12.31 -1.87 13.00
N SER A 183 13.02 -1.27 12.04
CA SER A 183 14.49 -1.24 12.03
C SER A 183 15.13 -0.25 13.01
N GLU A 184 14.33 0.57 13.73
CA GLU A 184 14.76 1.59 14.69
C GLU A 184 15.73 2.64 14.09
N MET A 185 15.71 2.81 12.77
CA MET A 185 16.69 3.64 12.05
C MET A 185 16.24 5.09 11.93
N ALA A 186 16.84 5.95 12.76
CA ALA A 186 16.58 7.39 12.82
C ALA A 186 16.19 8.09 11.49
N ALA A 187 15.16 8.93 11.56
CA ALA A 187 14.45 9.49 10.41
C ALA A 187 15.32 10.15 9.34
N GLY A 188 14.97 9.92 8.07
CA GLY A 188 15.61 10.52 6.90
C GLY A 188 14.64 11.03 5.84
N SER A 189 15.19 11.42 4.68
CA SER A 189 14.38 11.82 3.52
C SER A 189 15.09 11.50 2.19
N PRO A 190 15.24 10.22 1.84
CA PRO A 190 14.99 9.01 2.66
C PRO A 190 16.21 8.65 3.52
N ASN A 191 16.08 7.70 4.46
CA ASN A 191 17.22 7.02 5.06
C ASN A 191 17.57 5.77 4.23
N GLU A 192 18.48 5.91 3.27
CA GLU A 192 18.90 4.80 2.38
C GLU A 192 19.48 3.57 3.10
N ALA A 193 19.88 3.69 4.38
CA ALA A 193 20.35 2.54 5.16
C ALA A 193 19.19 1.61 5.57
N ARG A 194 17.99 2.15 5.81
CA ARG A 194 16.78 1.43 6.22
C ARG A 194 16.48 0.26 5.29
N TRP A 195 16.49 0.54 3.99
CA TRP A 195 16.21 -0.42 2.90
C TRP A 195 17.30 -1.49 2.66
N SER A 196 18.34 -1.53 3.51
CA SER A 196 19.33 -2.60 3.56
C SER A 196 19.24 -3.47 4.81
N ASP A 197 18.27 -3.21 5.71
CA ASP A 197 18.09 -4.01 6.93
C ASP A 197 17.42 -5.37 6.66
N GLY A 198 17.59 -6.31 7.59
CA GLY A 198 17.02 -7.65 7.53
C GLY A 198 15.55 -7.74 7.96
N GLY A 199 15.00 -6.72 8.62
CA GLY A 199 13.58 -6.66 9.03
C GLY A 199 12.61 -6.21 7.93
N ILE A 200 13.10 -5.57 6.87
CA ILE A 200 12.25 -4.96 5.82
C ILE A 200 11.43 -6.01 5.06
N GLU A 201 10.11 -5.94 5.18
CA GLU A 201 9.20 -6.78 4.38
C GLU A 201 9.11 -6.27 2.94
N THR A 202 9.33 -7.17 1.97
CA THR A 202 9.28 -6.85 0.53
C THR A 202 8.15 -7.61 -0.17
N THR A 203 7.07 -6.89 -0.53
CA THR A 203 5.93 -7.44 -1.29
C THR A 203 6.12 -7.22 -2.79
N ASN A 204 6.09 -8.31 -3.56
CA ASN A 204 6.04 -8.25 -5.03
C ASN A 204 4.60 -8.02 -5.51
N ILE A 205 4.36 -6.91 -6.20
CA ILE A 205 3.03 -6.48 -6.64
C ILE A 205 2.74 -7.02 -8.05
N THR A 206 1.62 -7.72 -8.22
CA THR A 206 1.09 -8.10 -9.54
C THR A 206 0.14 -7.03 -10.06
N PHE A 207 0.42 -6.46 -11.23
CA PHE A 207 -0.34 -5.34 -11.81
C PHE A 207 -0.54 -5.49 -13.32
N SER A 208 -1.33 -4.58 -13.88
CA SER A 208 -1.43 -4.29 -15.31
C SER A 208 -1.36 -2.78 -15.56
N TYR A 209 -1.10 -2.34 -16.80
CA TYR A 209 -1.06 -0.91 -17.13
C TYR A 209 -2.45 -0.40 -17.53
N GLY A 210 -3.02 0.51 -16.72
CA GLY A 210 -4.33 1.10 -16.96
C GLY A 210 -4.33 2.36 -17.85
N GLY A 211 -3.16 2.94 -18.12
CA GLY A 211 -3.01 4.13 -18.99
C GLY A 211 -2.25 5.29 -18.34
N ALA A 212 -2.32 6.47 -18.95
CA ALA A 212 -1.50 7.61 -18.55
C ALA A 212 -1.90 8.28 -17.22
N VAL A 213 -3.16 8.14 -16.79
CA VAL A 213 -3.70 8.79 -15.58
C VAL A 213 -4.72 7.86 -14.92
N ALA A 214 -4.65 7.73 -13.59
CA ALA A 214 -5.50 6.86 -12.77
C ALA A 214 -6.95 7.34 -12.59
N VAL A 215 -7.65 7.61 -13.71
CA VAL A 215 -8.91 8.39 -13.82
C VAL A 215 -8.67 9.91 -13.80
N GLU A 216 -9.45 10.65 -14.60
CA GLU A 216 -9.39 12.12 -14.68
C GLU A 216 -9.74 12.78 -13.32
N ALA A 217 -8.74 13.41 -12.68
CA ALA A 217 -8.93 14.16 -11.45
C ALA A 217 -10.02 15.25 -11.58
N ARG A 218 -10.88 15.38 -10.56
CA ARG A 218 -12.11 16.21 -10.59
C ARG A 218 -11.87 17.68 -10.96
N GLY A 219 -10.67 18.21 -10.69
CA GLY A 219 -10.26 19.58 -11.02
C GLY A 219 -10.32 19.96 -12.51
N LYS A 220 -10.20 19.01 -13.44
CA LYS A 220 -10.40 19.29 -14.87
C LYS A 220 -11.86 19.62 -15.19
N LEU A 221 -12.82 18.91 -14.59
CA LEU A 221 -14.24 19.07 -14.92
C LEU A 221 -14.83 20.36 -14.35
N THR A 222 -14.54 20.72 -13.11
CA THR A 222 -14.99 22.02 -12.55
C THR A 222 -14.45 23.21 -13.35
N THR A 223 -13.18 23.15 -13.75
CA THR A 223 -12.55 24.18 -14.60
C THR A 223 -13.18 24.25 -16.00
N ALA A 224 -13.41 23.10 -16.65
CA ALA A 224 -14.01 23.04 -17.98
C ALA A 224 -15.47 23.55 -17.99
N TRP A 225 -16.28 23.16 -17.00
CA TRP A 225 -17.67 23.63 -16.87
C TRP A 225 -17.78 25.11 -16.49
N ALA A 226 -16.83 25.67 -15.75
CA ALA A 226 -16.75 27.11 -15.50
C ALA A 226 -16.46 27.90 -16.80
N ALA A 227 -15.53 27.42 -17.62
CA ALA A 227 -15.18 28.02 -18.92
C ALA A 227 -16.26 27.87 -20.01
N LEU A 228 -17.27 27.00 -19.79
CA LEU A 228 -18.40 26.77 -20.70
C LEU A 228 -19.66 27.58 -20.35
N LYS A 229 -19.71 28.22 -19.17
CA LYS A 229 -20.82 29.10 -18.75
C LYS A 229 -20.57 30.59 -19.05
N THR A 230 -19.48 30.91 -19.74
CA THR A 230 -19.01 32.27 -20.05
C THR A 230 -18.95 32.55 -21.55
N ARG A 231 -19.83 31.89 -22.33
CA ARG A 231 -20.05 32.08 -23.77
C ARG A 231 -21.54 32.11 -24.09
#